data_AF-A0A2N9H735-F1
#
_entry.id   AF-A0A2N9H735-F1
#
_cell.length_a   1.000
_cell.length_b   1.000
_cell.length_c   1.000
_cell.angle_alpha   90.00
_cell.angle_beta   90.00
_cell.angle_gamma   90.00
#
_symmetry.space_group_name_H-M   'P 1'
#
loop_
_entity.id
_entity.type
_entity.pdbx_description
1 polymer ?
#
loop_
_entity_poly.entity_id
_entity_poly.type
_entity_poly.pdbx_seq_one_letter_code
_entity_poly.pdbx_strand_id
1 'polypeptide(L)'
;MNRLETRTGCKAGIRFTVENGEWKVTSFKHEHNHELAKVEHRQFLRSNRRITDAYSGVLTTFKEAGIRTIGAYSYMSEETGGFENVGFTKRDAYNFVNRQKLIKVEAGDAQSLINLFKQKQAEDPMFFYAVQGGSEE
;
A
#
# COMPACT_ATOMS: atom_id res chain seq x y z
N MET A 1 -20.15 -5.87 -13.25
CA MET A 1 -20.26 -5.55 -11.81
C MET A 1 -20.66 -4.09 -11.66
N ASN A 2 -21.89 -3.81 -11.25
CA ASN A 2 -22.33 -2.45 -10.94
C ASN A 2 -21.69 -2.00 -9.64
N ARG A 3 -20.83 -0.98 -9.71
CA ARG A 3 -20.29 -0.31 -8.52
C ARG A 3 -21.44 0.45 -7.87
N LEU A 4 -21.85 0.04 -6.66
CA LEU A 4 -22.81 0.81 -5.87
C LEU A 4 -22.30 2.25 -5.75
N GLU A 5 -23.13 3.22 -6.13
CA GLU A 5 -22.82 4.63 -5.95
C GLU A 5 -22.83 4.95 -4.45
N THR A 6 -21.64 5.05 -3.86
CA THR A 6 -21.46 5.45 -2.46
C THR A 6 -21.44 6.97 -2.29
N ARG A 7 -21.76 7.75 -3.34
CA ARG A 7 -21.69 9.21 -3.32
C ARG A 7 -23.05 9.79 -2.93
N THR A 8 -23.16 10.32 -1.72
CA THR A 8 -24.41 10.89 -1.18
C THR A 8 -24.68 12.33 -1.61
N GLY A 9 -23.86 12.90 -2.51
CA GLY A 9 -23.96 14.33 -2.87
C GLY A 9 -23.61 15.29 -1.71
N CYS A 10 -22.87 14.81 -0.70
CA CYS A 10 -22.45 15.64 0.44
C CYS A 10 -21.70 16.89 0.00
N LYS A 11 -22.09 18.05 0.54
CA LYS A 11 -21.45 19.35 0.27
C LYS A 11 -20.48 19.78 1.37
N ALA A 12 -20.25 18.93 2.39
CA ALA A 12 -19.27 19.20 3.43
C ALA A 12 -17.88 19.38 2.83
N GLY A 13 -17.12 20.35 3.32
CA GLY A 13 -15.79 20.65 2.80
C GLY A 13 -15.24 21.97 3.31
N ILE A 14 -13.94 22.12 3.15
CA ILE A 14 -13.19 23.32 3.47
C ILE A 14 -12.49 23.82 2.21
N ARG A 15 -12.52 25.14 1.98
CA ARG A 15 -11.80 25.81 0.91
C ARG A 15 -10.75 26.71 1.52
N PHE A 16 -9.54 26.57 1.00
CA PHE A 16 -8.42 27.44 1.32
C PHE A 16 -8.08 28.31 0.13
N THR A 17 -7.53 29.49 0.40
CA THR A 17 -6.96 30.40 -0.59
C THR A 17 -5.63 30.90 -0.05
N VAL A 18 -4.66 31.09 -0.94
CA VAL A 18 -3.33 31.58 -0.59
C VAL A 18 -3.21 33.01 -1.12
N GLU A 19 -3.02 33.97 -0.22
CA GLU A 19 -2.82 35.38 -0.54
C GLU A 19 -1.55 35.86 0.15
N ASN A 20 -0.60 36.44 -0.59
CA ASN A 20 0.68 36.92 -0.05
C ASN A 20 1.46 35.85 0.76
N GLY A 21 1.33 34.57 0.39
CA GLY A 21 1.96 33.45 1.09
C GLY A 21 1.21 32.97 2.34
N GLU A 22 0.12 33.63 2.73
CA GLU A 22 -0.70 33.23 3.87
C GLU A 22 -1.90 32.36 3.43
N TRP A 23 -2.12 31.27 4.15
CA TRP A 23 -3.27 30.38 3.95
C TRP A 23 -4.49 30.92 4.70
N LYS A 24 -5.57 31.19 3.98
CA LYS A 24 -6.85 31.65 4.55
C LYS A 24 -7.95 30.63 4.26
N VAL A 25 -8.80 30.37 5.27
CA VAL A 25 -10.04 29.59 5.08
C VAL A 25 -11.10 30.52 4.49
N THR A 26 -11.56 30.25 3.26
CA THR A 26 -12.54 31.09 2.56
C THR A 26 -13.95 30.51 2.55
N SER A 27 -14.10 29.22 2.83
CA SER A 27 -15.39 28.57 3.01
C SER A 27 -15.22 27.34 3.87
N PHE A 28 -16.09 27.15 4.85
CA PHE A 28 -16.15 25.96 5.67
C PHE A 28 -17.59 25.50 5.83
N LYS A 29 -17.91 24.35 5.25
CA LYS A 29 -19.20 23.68 5.42
C LYS A 29 -18.96 22.39 6.20
N HIS A 30 -19.32 22.41 7.49
CA HIS A 30 -19.06 21.32 8.41
C HIS A 30 -20.16 20.25 8.43
N GLU A 31 -21.37 20.59 7.98
CA GLU A 31 -22.53 19.69 8.02
C GLU A 31 -22.44 18.59 6.96
N HIS A 32 -22.49 17.35 7.43
CA HIS A 32 -22.57 16.15 6.60
C HIS A 32 -24.02 15.67 6.46
N ASN A 33 -24.34 15.07 5.32
CA ASN A 33 -25.64 14.42 5.08
C ASN A 33 -25.58 12.89 5.23
N HIS A 34 -24.50 12.38 5.84
CA HIS A 34 -24.23 10.97 6.05
C HIS A 34 -23.41 10.81 7.34
N GLU A 35 -23.41 9.61 7.90
CA GLU A 35 -22.56 9.29 9.04
C GLU A 35 -21.07 9.39 8.67
N LEU A 36 -20.26 9.87 9.61
CA LEU A 36 -18.81 9.83 9.47
C LEU A 36 -18.31 8.38 9.60
N ALA A 37 -17.13 8.12 9.03
CA ALA A 37 -16.53 6.80 9.10
C ALA A 37 -16.25 6.41 10.56
N LYS A 38 -16.75 5.23 10.95
CA LYS A 38 -16.47 4.61 12.25
C LYS A 38 -14.99 4.31 12.41
N VAL A 39 -14.52 4.26 13.65
CA VAL A 39 -13.11 4.00 13.99
C VAL A 39 -12.61 2.66 13.42
N GLU A 40 -13.43 1.61 13.50
CA GLU A 40 -13.18 0.28 12.92
C GLU A 40 -12.91 0.30 11.39
N HIS A 41 -13.43 1.32 10.71
CA HIS A 41 -13.27 1.51 9.26
C HIS A 41 -12.16 2.49 8.90
N ARG A 42 -11.41 3.02 9.88
CA ARG A 42 -10.36 4.02 9.65
C ARG A 42 -9.28 3.53 8.68
N GLN A 43 -8.88 2.26 8.82
CA GLN A 43 -7.97 1.55 7.90
C GLN A 43 -8.46 1.55 6.44
N PHE A 44 -9.76 1.75 6.20
CA PHE A 44 -10.32 1.80 4.85
C PHE A 44 -10.35 3.22 4.26
N LEU A 45 -10.05 4.27 5.02
CA LEU A 45 -9.97 5.63 4.51
C LEU A 45 -8.63 5.86 3.80
N ARG A 46 -8.67 6.22 2.51
CA ARG A 46 -7.46 6.45 1.71
C ARG A 46 -6.49 7.45 2.36
N SER A 47 -7.01 8.48 3.02
CA SER A 47 -6.22 9.48 3.74
C SER A 47 -5.46 8.92 4.94
N ASN A 48 -5.91 7.80 5.51
CA ASN A 48 -5.28 7.16 6.67
C ASN A 48 -4.39 5.97 6.31
N ARG A 49 -4.46 5.44 5.08
CA ARG A 49 -3.71 4.25 4.61
C ARG A 49 -2.22 4.49 4.33
N ARG A 50 -1.59 5.48 4.96
CA ARG A 50 -0.16 5.73 4.79
C ARG A 50 0.62 4.69 5.59
N ILE A 51 1.48 3.93 4.91
CA ILE A 51 2.48 3.09 5.58
C ILE A 51 3.58 4.02 6.07
N THR A 52 3.79 4.07 7.38
CA THR A 52 4.83 4.88 8.02
C THR A 52 6.19 4.22 7.86
N ASP A 53 7.27 4.97 8.10
CA ASP A 53 8.63 4.45 7.97
C ASP A 53 8.87 3.28 8.93
N ALA A 54 8.32 3.35 10.15
CA ALA A 54 8.38 2.26 11.13
C ALA A 54 7.78 0.95 10.58
N TYR A 55 6.55 0.98 10.06
CA TYR A 55 5.91 -0.20 9.49
C TYR A 55 6.57 -0.67 8.20
N SER A 56 7.10 0.27 7.39
CA SER A 56 7.88 -0.06 6.20
C SER A 56 9.16 -0.83 6.55
N GLY A 57 9.81 -0.48 7.68
CA GLY A 57 10.96 -1.17 8.23
C GLY A 57 10.60 -2.60 8.64
N VAL A 58 9.53 -2.77 9.41
CA VAL A 58 9.04 -4.12 9.81
C VAL A 58 8.76 -4.99 8.58
N LEU A 59 8.03 -4.46 7.59
CA LEU A 59 7.73 -5.18 6.35
C LEU A 59 9.00 -5.61 5.58
N THR A 60 10.02 -4.75 5.58
CA THR A 60 11.29 -5.02 4.90
C THR A 60 12.09 -6.09 5.65
N THR A 61 12.30 -5.91 6.96
CA THR A 61 13.02 -6.87 7.82
C THR A 61 12.39 -8.26 7.77
N PHE A 62 11.07 -8.35 7.88
CA PHE A 62 10.37 -9.64 7.81
C PHE A 62 10.55 -10.29 6.45
N LYS A 63 10.48 -9.52 5.35
CA LYS A 63 10.66 -10.09 4.01
C LYS A 63 12.10 -10.58 3.80
N GLU A 64 13.09 -9.86 4.32
CA GLU A 64 14.51 -10.27 4.26
C GLU A 64 14.78 -11.52 5.10
N ALA A 65 14.09 -11.68 6.24
CA ALA A 65 14.09 -12.90 7.03
C ALA A 65 13.27 -14.06 6.40
N GLY A 66 12.75 -13.90 5.18
CA GLY A 66 11.96 -14.93 4.50
C GLY A 66 10.52 -15.07 4.99
N ILE A 67 10.08 -14.21 5.92
CA ILE A 67 8.71 -14.25 6.46
C ILE A 67 7.75 -13.67 5.42
N ARG A 68 6.62 -14.34 5.23
CA ARG A 68 5.57 -13.90 4.30
C ARG A 68 4.97 -12.58 4.76
N THR A 69 4.56 -11.72 3.81
CA THR A 69 3.93 -10.42 4.09
C THR A 69 2.72 -10.53 5.02
N ILE A 70 1.96 -11.62 4.95
CA ILE A 70 0.86 -11.88 5.87
C ILE A 70 1.33 -12.08 7.32
N GLY A 71 2.49 -12.71 7.55
CA GLY A 71 3.06 -12.85 8.88
C GLY A 71 3.48 -11.51 9.47
N ALA A 72 4.11 -10.66 8.66
CA ALA A 72 4.44 -9.29 9.08
C ALA A 72 3.18 -8.47 9.40
N TYR A 73 2.13 -8.59 8.56
CA TYR A 73 0.87 -7.90 8.78
C TYR A 73 0.13 -8.38 10.03
N SER A 74 0.11 -9.69 10.29
CA SER A 74 -0.44 -10.25 11.53
C SER A 74 0.32 -9.77 12.76
N TYR A 75 1.66 -9.78 12.71
CA TYR A 75 2.49 -9.26 13.80
C TYR A 75 2.16 -7.79 14.10
N MET A 76 2.11 -6.92 13.09
CA MET A 76 1.76 -5.51 13.29
C MET A 76 0.35 -5.35 13.88
N SER A 77 -0.60 -6.19 13.47
CA SER A 77 -1.94 -6.20 14.05
C SER A 77 -1.95 -6.60 15.52
N GLU A 78 -1.13 -7.57 15.92
CA GLU A 78 -1.01 -7.98 17.33
C GLU A 78 -0.42 -6.83 18.17
N GLU A 79 0.63 -6.18 17.67
CA GLU A 79 1.26 -5.02 18.33
C GLU A 79 0.31 -3.83 18.48
N THR A 80 -0.57 -3.59 17.49
CA THR A 80 -1.56 -2.50 17.54
C THR A 80 -2.89 -2.88 18.20
N GLY A 81 -3.02 -4.12 18.68
CA GLY A 81 -4.25 -4.60 19.30
C GLY A 81 -5.45 -4.73 18.35
N GLY A 82 -5.21 -5.01 17.07
CA GLY A 82 -6.25 -5.23 16.07
C GLY A 82 -5.87 -4.73 14.67
N PHE A 83 -6.47 -5.32 13.64
CA PHE A 83 -6.18 -4.98 12.24
C PHE A 83 -6.64 -3.56 11.90
N GLU A 84 -7.77 -3.15 12.47
CA GLU A 84 -8.34 -1.81 12.40
C GLU A 84 -7.43 -0.72 12.94
N ASN A 85 -6.47 -1.08 13.80
CA ASN A 85 -5.53 -0.15 14.44
C ASN A 85 -4.19 -0.06 13.71
N VAL A 86 -3.90 -0.96 12.76
CA VAL A 86 -2.66 -0.94 11.94
C VAL A 86 -2.57 0.32 11.08
N GLY A 87 -3.72 0.85 10.66
CA GLY A 87 -3.81 2.09 9.89
C GLY A 87 -3.69 1.93 8.37
N PHE A 88 -3.41 0.72 7.86
CA PHE A 88 -3.47 0.41 6.43
C PHE A 88 -3.95 -1.03 6.24
N THR A 89 -4.37 -1.38 5.02
CA THR A 89 -4.93 -2.71 4.76
C THR A 89 -3.85 -3.73 4.43
N LYS A 90 -4.16 -5.02 4.60
CA LYS A 90 -3.32 -6.13 4.10
C LYS A 90 -2.87 -5.90 2.66
N ARG A 91 -3.77 -5.44 1.78
CA ARG A 91 -3.46 -5.16 0.37
C ARG A 91 -2.38 -4.08 0.23
N ASP A 92 -2.39 -3.05 1.07
CA ASP A 92 -1.39 -2.00 1.04
C ASP A 92 0.00 -2.54 1.41
N ALA A 93 0.09 -3.45 2.39
CA ALA A 93 1.35 -4.15 2.71
C ALA A 93 1.89 -4.98 1.53
N TYR A 94 1.02 -5.74 0.85
CA TYR A 94 1.42 -6.49 -0.34
C TYR A 94 1.89 -5.56 -1.47
N ASN A 95 1.18 -4.46 -1.69
CA ASN A 95 1.56 -3.45 -2.68
C ASN A 95 2.93 -2.84 -2.37
N PHE A 96 3.20 -2.53 -1.10
CA PHE A 96 4.50 -2.02 -0.66
C PHE A 96 5.62 -3.01 -0.94
N VAL A 97 5.48 -4.26 -0.50
CA VAL A 97 6.49 -5.30 -0.73
C VAL A 97 6.70 -5.54 -2.22
N ASN A 98 5.63 -5.53 -3.02
CA ASN A 98 5.74 -5.69 -4.47
C ASN A 98 6.48 -4.53 -5.13
N ARG A 99 6.22 -3.28 -4.70
CA ARG A 99 6.95 -2.11 -5.19
C ARG A 99 8.44 -2.21 -4.87
N GLN A 100 8.79 -2.62 -3.65
CA GLN A 100 10.20 -2.83 -3.28
C GLN A 100 10.88 -3.90 -4.13
N LYS A 101 10.16 -4.99 -4.46
CA LYS A 101 10.67 -6.01 -5.39
C LYS A 101 10.90 -5.43 -6.78
N LEU A 102 9.97 -4.64 -7.32
CA LEU A 102 10.11 -4.03 -8.65
C LEU A 102 11.25 -3.02 -8.70
N ILE A 103 11.44 -2.20 -7.68
CA ILE A 103 12.57 -1.26 -7.61
C ILE A 103 13.91 -2.01 -7.67
N LYS A 104 14.04 -3.12 -6.94
CA LYS A 104 15.25 -3.97 -6.99
C LYS A 104 15.48 -4.60 -8.37
N VAL A 105 14.41 -4.82 -9.14
CA VAL A 105 14.47 -5.37 -10.50
C VAL A 105 14.83 -4.29 -11.52
N GLU A 106 14.18 -3.12 -11.46
CA GLU A 106 14.45 -1.98 -12.35
C GLU A 106 15.88 -1.44 -12.16
N ALA A 107 16.44 -1.57 -10.95
CA ALA A 107 17.84 -1.22 -10.68
C ALA A 107 18.87 -2.24 -11.21
N GLY A 108 18.44 -3.35 -11.81
CA GLY A 108 19.33 -4.39 -12.33
C GLY A 108 19.14 -4.69 -13.82
N ASP A 109 20.15 -5.30 -14.43
CA ASP A 109 20.09 -5.82 -15.80
C ASP A 109 19.21 -7.08 -15.91
N ALA A 110 19.17 -7.71 -17.09
CA ALA A 110 18.42 -8.94 -17.32
C ALA A 110 18.71 -10.06 -16.28
N GLN A 111 19.87 -10.05 -15.63
CA GLN A 111 20.24 -11.03 -14.60
C GLN A 111 19.37 -10.89 -13.34
N SER A 112 18.95 -9.67 -12.98
CA SER A 112 18.06 -9.44 -11.84
C SER A 112 16.66 -10.01 -12.05
N LEU A 113 16.14 -9.96 -13.28
CA LEU A 113 14.89 -10.62 -13.66
C LEU A 113 15.01 -12.14 -13.59
N ILE A 114 16.12 -12.70 -14.08
CA ILE A 114 16.39 -14.14 -14.00
C ILE A 114 16.44 -14.60 -12.55
N ASN A 115 17.12 -13.86 -11.66
CA ASN A 115 17.21 -14.18 -10.24
C ASN A 115 15.83 -14.13 -9.56
N LEU A 116 14.99 -13.16 -9.93
CA LEU A 116 13.60 -13.09 -9.44
C LEU A 116 12.80 -14.33 -9.87
N PHE A 117 12.92 -14.76 -11.12
CA PHE A 117 12.21 -15.93 -11.62
C PHE A 117 12.68 -17.24 -10.95
N LYS A 118 13.99 -17.37 -10.67
CA LYS A 118 14.53 -18.47 -9.85
C LYS A 118 13.89 -18.50 -8.46
N GLN A 119 13.80 -17.33 -7.80
CA GLN A 119 13.16 -17.24 -6.48
C GLN A 119 11.67 -17.59 -6.56
N LYS A 120 10.97 -17.15 -7.59
CA LYS A 120 9.55 -17.47 -7.82
C LYS A 120 9.31 -18.97 -7.97
N GLN A 121 10.17 -19.66 -8.72
CA GLN A 121 10.11 -21.10 -8.87
C GLN A 121 10.42 -21.86 -7.57
N ALA A 122 11.28 -21.30 -6.70
CA ALA A 122 11.53 -21.86 -5.37
C ALA A 122 10.35 -21.64 -4.40
N GLU A 123 9.66 -20.48 -4.49
CA GLU A 123 8.46 -20.17 -3.69
C GLU A 123 7.21 -20.95 -4.18
N ASP A 124 7.11 -21.22 -5.49
CA ASP A 124 6.00 -21.92 -6.14
C ASP A 124 6.54 -22.91 -7.20
N PRO A 125 6.57 -24.23 -6.90
CA PRO A 125 7.06 -25.25 -7.82
C PRO A 125 6.30 -25.32 -9.16
N MET A 126 5.09 -24.77 -9.24
CA MET A 126 4.30 -24.72 -10.48
C MET A 126 4.68 -23.54 -11.37
N PHE A 127 5.51 -22.61 -10.89
CA PHE A 127 6.00 -21.49 -11.67
C PHE A 127 7.13 -21.93 -12.61
N PHE A 128 6.96 -21.72 -13.91
CA PHE A 128 7.96 -22.01 -14.93
C PHE A 128 8.33 -20.74 -15.72
N TYR A 129 9.60 -20.62 -16.09
CA TYR A 129 10.10 -19.54 -16.93
C TYR A 129 11.19 -20.07 -17.88
N ALA A 130 11.34 -19.42 -19.04
CA ALA A 130 12.41 -19.66 -19.99
C ALA A 130 13.08 -18.33 -20.33
N VAL A 131 14.39 -18.36 -20.57
CA VAL A 131 15.18 -17.18 -20.94
C VAL A 131 15.78 -17.45 -22.31
N GLN A 132 15.54 -16.55 -23.26
CA GLN A 132 16.15 -16.61 -24.58
C GLN A 132 17.14 -15.45 -24.71
N GLY A 133 18.44 -15.76 -24.81
CA GLY A 133 19.47 -14.78 -25.06
C GLY A 133 19.48 -14.40 -26.54
N GLY A 134 19.53 -13.11 -26.84
CA GLY A 134 19.87 -12.66 -28.19
C GLY A 134 21.33 -13.00 -28.46
N SER A 135 21.60 -13.73 -29.53
CA SER A 135 22.95 -13.86 -30.08
C SER A 135 23.42 -12.47 -30.50
N GLU A 136 24.52 -12.00 -29.89
CA GLU A 136 25.28 -10.88 -30.46
C GLU A 136 25.90 -11.36 -31.78
N GLU A 137 25.45 -10.77 -32.89
CA GLU A 137 26.22 -10.69 -34.15
C GLU A 137 26.81 -9.28 -34.25
#